data_AF-A0A2X2V4T8-F1
#
_entry.id   AF-A0A2X2V4T8-F1
#
_cell.length_a   1.000
_cell.length_b   1.000
_cell.length_c   1.000
_cell.angle_alpha   90.00
_cell.angle_beta   90.00
_cell.angle_gamma   90.00
#
_symmetry.space_group_name_H-M   'P 1'
#
loop_
_entity.id
_entity.type
_entity.pdbx_description
1 polymer ?
#
loop_
_entity_poly.entity_id
_entity_poly.type
_entity_poly.pdbx_seq_one_letter_code
_entity_poly.pdbx_strand_id
1 'polypeptide(L)'
;MAFTLLQRDRSGGMRLAQALTRAMSEIGHCADCRTFTEQDVCNICSNPRRQENGQICVVESPADIYAIEQTGQFSGRYFVLMGHLSPLDGIGRTISVSIVWSSVWRQNSSAK
;
A
#
# COMPACT_ATOMS: atom_id res chain seq x y z
N MET A 1 23.80 -0.69 -13.20
CA MET A 1 22.56 -0.06 -13.73
C MET A 1 22.87 1.20 -14.51
N ALA A 2 23.48 2.24 -13.91
CA ALA A 2 23.75 3.52 -14.59
C ALA A 2 24.65 3.42 -15.85
N PHE A 3 25.74 2.64 -15.81
CA PHE A 3 26.64 2.45 -16.96
C PHE A 3 25.92 1.87 -18.19
N THR A 4 25.01 0.92 -17.99
CA THR A 4 24.22 0.31 -19.07
C THR A 4 23.33 1.33 -19.76
N LEU A 5 22.65 2.20 -18.99
CA LEU A 5 21.81 3.27 -19.55
C LEU A 5 22.66 4.29 -20.32
N LEU A 6 23.82 4.68 -19.77
CA LEU A 6 24.70 5.64 -20.43
C LEU A 6 25.29 5.13 -21.75
N GLN A 7 25.60 3.84 -21.83
CA GLN A 7 26.21 3.24 -23.03
C GLN A 7 25.19 2.80 -24.08
N ARG A 8 24.01 2.33 -23.66
CA ARG A 8 23.07 1.64 -24.56
C ARG A 8 21.72 2.30 -24.72
N ASP A 9 21.24 3.08 -23.73
CA ASP A 9 19.93 3.74 -23.82
C ASP A 9 19.85 5.00 -22.94
N ARG A 10 20.55 6.06 -23.34
CA ARG A 10 20.53 7.33 -22.61
C ARG A 10 19.14 7.96 -22.62
N SER A 11 18.38 7.77 -23.70
CA SER A 11 17.00 8.25 -23.82
C SER A 11 16.07 7.57 -22.80
N GLY A 12 16.20 6.25 -22.62
CA GLY A 12 15.45 5.48 -21.63
C GLY A 12 15.86 5.83 -20.20
N GLY A 13 17.15 6.12 -19.96
CA GLY A 13 17.60 6.66 -18.68
C GLY A 13 16.88 7.96 -18.30
N MET A 14 16.71 8.89 -19.26
CA MET A 14 15.96 10.13 -19.01
C MET A 14 14.47 9.88 -18.77
N ARG A 15 13.84 8.98 -19.52
CA ARG A 15 12.43 8.59 -19.29
C ARG A 15 12.23 7.95 -17.92
N LEU A 16 13.15 7.08 -17.51
CA LEU A 16 13.12 6.46 -16.18
C LEU A 16 13.26 7.51 -15.08
N ALA A 17 14.19 8.47 -15.23
CA ALA A 17 14.33 9.56 -14.27
C ALA A 17 13.04 10.38 -14.15
N GLN A 18 12.40 10.73 -15.26
CA GLN A 18 11.12 11.43 -15.25
C GLN A 18 10.00 10.61 -14.57
N ALA A 19 9.91 9.31 -14.86
CA ALA A 19 8.94 8.42 -14.24
C ALA A 19 9.15 8.32 -12.71
N LEU A 20 10.39 8.22 -12.26
CA LEU A 20 10.74 8.20 -10.84
C LEU A 20 10.39 9.53 -10.17
N THR A 21 10.75 10.66 -10.77
CA THR A 21 10.40 11.98 -10.25
C THR A 21 8.88 12.11 -10.08
N ARG A 22 8.12 11.69 -11.10
CA ARG A 22 6.67 11.73 -11.09
C ARG A 22 6.08 10.84 -9.99
N ALA A 23 6.57 9.60 -9.88
CA ALA A 23 6.14 8.68 -8.84
C ALA A 23 6.39 9.23 -7.43
N MET A 24 7.55 9.87 -7.20
CA MET A 24 7.89 10.46 -5.90
C MET A 24 7.04 11.68 -5.54
N SER A 25 6.45 12.36 -6.52
CA SER A 25 5.60 13.54 -6.29
C SER A 25 4.10 13.23 -6.27
N GLU A 26 3.64 12.24 -7.03
CA GLU A 26 2.21 11.98 -7.24
C GLU A 26 1.68 10.80 -6.41
N ILE A 27 2.53 9.85 -6.03
CA ILE A 27 2.08 8.69 -5.26
C ILE A 27 1.97 9.06 -3.78
N GLY A 28 0.74 8.99 -3.28
CA GLY A 28 0.42 9.15 -1.87
C GLY A 28 -0.01 7.83 -1.23
N HIS A 29 -0.79 7.96 -0.15
CA HIS A 29 -1.37 6.84 0.58
C HIS A 29 -2.89 6.85 0.47
N CYS A 30 -3.46 5.66 0.25
CA CYS A 30 -4.90 5.45 0.32
C CYS A 30 -5.42 5.84 1.72
N ALA A 31 -6.48 6.64 1.77
CA ALA A 31 -7.09 7.10 3.01
C ALA A 31 -7.61 5.95 3.89
N ASP A 32 -8.01 4.83 3.28
CA ASP A 32 -8.60 3.68 4.00
C ASP A 32 -7.55 2.64 4.43
N CYS A 33 -6.77 2.11 3.47
CA CYS A 33 -5.86 0.99 3.72
C CYS A 33 -4.39 1.37 3.81
N ARG A 34 -4.05 2.64 3.56
CA ARG A 34 -2.69 3.19 3.56
C ARG A 34 -1.73 2.63 2.50
N THR A 35 -2.19 1.79 1.56
CA THR A 35 -1.35 1.38 0.42
C THR A 35 -1.00 2.55 -0.50
N PHE A 36 0.00 2.39 -1.37
CA PHE A 36 0.37 3.40 -2.35
C PHE A 36 -0.67 3.53 -3.46
N THR A 37 -1.05 4.77 -3.78
CA THR A 37 -1.99 5.08 -4.86
C THR A 37 -1.89 6.56 -5.25
N GLU A 38 -2.23 6.87 -6.50
CA GLU A 38 -2.37 8.25 -6.99
C GLU A 38 -3.76 8.85 -6.68
N GLN A 39 -4.69 8.03 -6.16
CA GLN A 39 -6.06 8.43 -5.82
C GLN A 39 -6.23 8.53 -4.30
N ASP A 40 -7.26 9.24 -3.83
CA ASP A 40 -7.59 9.28 -2.40
C ASP A 40 -7.93 7.89 -1.84
N VAL A 41 -8.58 7.05 -2.65
CA VAL A 41 -8.95 5.67 -2.31
C VAL A 41 -8.47 4.73 -3.42
N CYS A 42 -7.75 3.67 -3.06
CA CYS A 42 -7.20 2.74 -4.04
C CYS A 42 -8.27 1.82 -4.66
N ASN A 43 -7.95 1.24 -5.82
CA ASN A 43 -8.83 0.32 -6.57
C ASN A 43 -9.33 -0.91 -5.77
N ILE A 44 -8.59 -1.34 -4.75
CA ILE A 44 -9.00 -2.47 -3.90
C ILE A 44 -10.08 -2.01 -2.92
N CYS A 45 -9.89 -0.84 -2.29
CA CYS A 45 -10.84 -0.29 -1.32
C CYS A 45 -12.12 0.21 -2.00
N SER A 46 -12.04 0.72 -3.23
CA SER A 46 -13.22 1.19 -3.98
C SER A 46 -14.04 0.07 -4.61
N ASN A 47 -13.58 -1.20 -4.56
CA ASN A 47 -14.28 -2.34 -5.14
C ASN A 47 -15.46 -2.80 -4.24
N PRO A 48 -16.73 -2.69 -4.69
CA PRO A 48 -17.90 -3.03 -3.87
C PRO A 48 -17.92 -4.50 -3.43
N ARG A 49 -17.50 -5.43 -4.31
CA ARG A 49 -17.48 -6.86 -3.98
C ARG A 49 -16.52 -7.18 -2.83
N ARG A 50 -15.42 -6.43 -2.74
CA ARG A 50 -14.43 -6.57 -1.66
C ARG A 50 -14.90 -5.87 -0.38
N GLN A 51 -15.69 -4.79 -0.50
CA GLN A 51 -16.33 -4.14 0.65
C GLN A 51 -17.35 -5.08 1.31
N GLU A 52 -18.25 -5.68 0.51
CA GLU A 52 -19.31 -6.60 0.95
C GLU A 52 -18.77 -7.87 1.64
N ASN A 53 -17.57 -8.34 1.26
CA ASN A 53 -16.93 -9.50 1.90
C ASN A 53 -16.72 -9.28 3.42
N GLY A 54 -16.42 -8.05 3.85
CA GLY A 54 -16.22 -7.70 5.26
C GLY A 54 -14.88 -8.18 5.85
N GLN A 55 -14.08 -8.97 5.14
CA GLN A 55 -12.74 -9.39 5.57
C GLN A 55 -11.68 -8.31 5.31
N ILE A 56 -10.79 -8.10 6.29
CA ILE A 56 -9.64 -7.20 6.19
C ILE A 56 -8.38 -7.99 6.55
N CYS A 57 -7.43 -8.06 5.62
CA CYS A 57 -6.10 -8.64 5.83
C CYS A 57 -5.12 -7.53 6.25
N VAL A 58 -4.61 -7.61 7.47
CA VAL A 58 -3.61 -6.67 7.98
C VAL A 58 -2.22 -7.15 7.54
N VAL A 59 -1.47 -6.26 6.89
CA VAL A 59 -0.13 -6.55 6.35
C VAL A 59 0.88 -5.52 6.83
N GLU A 60 2.17 -5.86 6.79
CA GLU A 60 3.23 -4.97 7.25
C GLU A 60 3.48 -3.84 6.25
N SER A 61 3.63 -4.20 4.98
CA SER A 61 4.06 -3.32 3.90
C SER A 61 3.14 -3.42 2.66
N PRO A 62 3.14 -2.43 1.77
CA PRO A 62 2.39 -2.52 0.51
C PRO A 62 2.86 -3.64 -0.41
N ALA A 63 4.12 -4.09 -0.28
CA ALA A 63 4.66 -5.20 -1.06
C ALA A 63 3.96 -6.53 -0.73
N ASP A 64 3.53 -6.70 0.52
CA ASP A 64 2.82 -7.90 0.97
C ASP A 64 1.45 -8.01 0.30
N ILE A 65 0.78 -6.88 0.02
CA ILE A 65 -0.48 -6.87 -0.76
C ILE A 65 -0.23 -7.49 -2.13
N TYR A 66 0.83 -7.06 -2.81
CA TYR A 66 1.16 -7.56 -4.14
C TYR A 66 1.46 -9.06 -4.11
N ALA A 67 2.21 -9.52 -3.11
CA ALA A 67 2.50 -10.95 -2.93
C ALA A 67 1.24 -11.79 -2.71
N ILE A 68 0.27 -11.30 -1.92
CA ILE A 68 -0.99 -12.01 -1.68
C ILE A 68 -1.88 -11.97 -2.93
N GLU A 69 -2.01 -10.83 -3.60
CA GLU A 69 -2.84 -10.70 -4.81
C GLU A 69 -2.34 -11.62 -5.94
N GLN A 70 -1.02 -11.86 -6.05
CA GLN A 70 -0.46 -12.83 -7.01
C GLN A 70 -0.97 -14.27 -6.80
N THR A 71 -1.41 -14.63 -5.60
CA THR A 71 -1.98 -15.96 -5.34
C THR A 71 -3.40 -16.10 -5.90
N GLY A 72 -4.13 -15.00 -6.07
CA GLY A 72 -5.54 -14.98 -6.48
C GLY A 72 -6.52 -15.58 -5.47
N GLN A 73 -6.08 -15.90 -4.24
CA GLN A 73 -6.90 -16.62 -3.26
C GLN A 73 -7.61 -15.71 -2.25
N PHE A 74 -7.27 -14.43 -2.19
CA PHE A 74 -7.85 -13.48 -1.24
C PHE A 74 -8.72 -12.44 -1.95
N SER A 75 -9.97 -12.30 -1.49
CA SER A 75 -10.98 -11.42 -2.08
C SER A 75 -11.48 -10.34 -1.11
N GLY A 76 -10.84 -10.17 0.04
CA GLY A 76 -11.14 -9.11 1.00
C GLY A 76 -10.39 -7.81 0.70
N ARG A 77 -10.40 -6.90 1.68
CA ARG A 77 -9.59 -5.66 1.68
C ARG A 77 -8.31 -5.84 2.49
N TYR A 78 -7.41 -4.87 2.38
CA TYR A 78 -6.14 -4.87 3.12
C TYR A 78 -6.06 -3.68 4.07
N PHE A 79 -5.16 -3.76 5.04
CA PHE A 79 -4.72 -2.62 5.82
C PHE A 79 -3.22 -2.72 6.07
N VAL A 80 -2.46 -1.72 5.60
CA VAL A 80 -1.00 -1.69 5.72
C VAL A 80 -0.60 -1.03 7.03
N LEU A 81 0.30 -1.66 7.80
CA LEU A 81 0.80 -1.14 9.06
C LEU A 81 1.87 -0.05 8.90
N MET A 82 2.66 -0.13 7.83
CA MET A 82 3.84 0.71 7.56
C MET A 82 4.96 0.49 8.59
N GLY A 83 5.27 -0.79 8.85
CA GLY A 83 6.37 -1.21 9.71
C GLY A 83 5.99 -2.35 10.65
N HIS A 84 7.01 -2.97 11.25
CA HIS A 84 6.86 -4.09 12.17
C HIS A 84 6.82 -3.63 13.63
N LEU A 85 6.09 -4.38 14.46
CA LEU A 85 6.08 -4.21 15.91
C LEU A 85 7.26 -4.98 16.52
N SER A 86 8.46 -4.41 16.47
CA SER A 86 9.65 -5.02 17.10
C SER A 86 9.86 -4.47 18.53
N PRO A 87 9.73 -5.30 19.58
CA PRO A 87 9.95 -4.86 20.97
C PRO A 87 11.39 -4.43 21.24
N LEU A 88 12.35 -4.99 20.49
CA LEU A 88 13.78 -4.70 20.60
C LEU A 88 14.17 -3.32 20.06
N ASP A 89 13.41 -2.79 19.10
CA ASP A 89 13.71 -1.51 18.44
C ASP A 89 13.11 -0.29 19.18
N GLY A 90 12.35 -0.51 20.27
CA GLY A 90 11.69 0.57 21.01
C GLY A 90 10.52 1.24 20.27
N ILE A 91 10.14 0.74 19.08
CA ILE A 91 9.14 1.33 18.17
C ILE A 91 7.69 0.96 18.57
N GLY A 92 7.50 0.18 19.63
CA GLY A 92 6.19 -0.33 20.07
C GLY A 92 5.12 0.74 20.41
N ARG A 93 5.46 2.04 20.45
CA ARG A 93 4.51 3.15 20.71
C ARG A 93 3.97 3.85 19.46
N THR A 94 4.59 3.70 18.29
CA THR A 94 4.18 4.46 17.09
C THR A 94 3.04 3.78 16.35
N ILE A 95 3.03 2.44 16.25
CA ILE A 95 1.87 1.68 15.77
C ILE A 95 0.90 1.52 16.94
N SER A 96 0.18 2.59 17.26
CA SER A 96 -0.85 2.51 18.30
C SER A 96 -1.96 1.60 17.79
N VAL A 97 -2.22 0.49 18.49
CA VAL A 97 -3.33 -0.44 18.20
C VAL A 97 -4.67 0.31 18.09
N SER A 98 -4.79 1.44 18.77
CA SER A 98 -5.93 2.38 18.66
C SER A 98 -6.15 2.91 17.24
N ILE A 99 -5.08 3.25 16.49
CA ILE A 99 -5.15 3.74 15.11
C ILE A 99 -5.64 2.61 14.21
N VAL A 100 -5.06 1.42 14.35
CA VAL A 100 -5.49 0.23 13.61
C VAL A 100 -6.97 -0.05 13.87
N TRP A 101 -7.38 -0.06 15.14
CA TRP A 101 -8.76 -0.33 15.52
C TRP A 101 -9.73 0.70 14.94
N SER A 102 -9.44 1.99 15.06
CA SER A 102 -10.30 3.06 14.53
C SER A 102 -10.45 3.03 13.01
N SER A 103 -9.37 2.76 12.27
CA SER A 103 -9.36 2.74 10.81
C SER A 103 -9.98 1.47 10.24
N VAL A 104 -9.71 0.31 10.86
CA VAL A 104 -10.36 -0.96 10.51
C VAL A 104 -11.86 -0.91 10.82
N TRP A 105 -12.26 -0.30 11.94
CA TRP A 105 -13.67 -0.08 12.26
C TRP A 105 -14.38 0.80 11.24
N ARG A 106 -13.73 1.88 10.77
CA ARG A 106 -14.26 2.76 9.72
C ARG A 106 -14.53 1.99 8.44
N GLN A 107 -13.57 1.17 8.01
CA GLN A 107 -13.69 0.35 6.80
C GLN A 107 -14.80 -0.68 6.92
N ASN A 108 -14.95 -1.34 8.06
CA ASN A 108 -15.96 -2.37 8.26
C ASN A 108 -17.37 -1.78 8.50
N SER A 109 -17.47 -0.57 9.06
CA SER A 109 -18.75 0.12 9.26
C SER A 109 -19.34 0.66 7.95
N SER A 110 -18.49 1.01 6.98
CA SER A 110 -18.92 1.45 5.64
C SER A 110 -19.37 0.30 4.72
N ALA A 111 -19.30 -0.95 5.18
CA ALA A 111 -19.71 -2.15 4.45
C ALA A 111 -21.10 -2.67 4.86
N LYS A 112 -21.85 -1.92 5.69
CA LYS A 112 -23.26 -2.13 6.01
C LYS A 112 -24.11 -1.04 5.36
#